data_AF-X0SK46-F1
#
_entry.id   AF-X0SK46-F1
#
_cell.length_a   1.000
_cell.length_b   1.000
_cell.length_c   1.000
_cell.angle_alpha   90.00
_cell.angle_beta   90.00
_cell.angle_gamma   90.00
#
_symmetry.space_group_name_H-M   'P 1'
#
loop_
_entity.id
_entity.type
_entity.pdbx_description
1 polymer ?
#
loop_
_entity_poly.entity_id
_entity_poly.type
_entity_poly.pdbx_seq_one_letter_code
_entity_poly.pdbx_strand_id
1 'polypeptide(L)'
;MYEFNSKALLNWITAFAIFEIPMAYFYLSISGKNDMVTDWYSGNTINIWNVIAQDSLYVICGIIITYTLFNYLVKKNIINKSFFYFILTFLAVQLTGDLLFALTIKNWPAKYSSKWINYFKKYIKTSGFNALIGDSLYIIAWSLAFY
;
A
#
# COMPACT_ATOMS: atom_id res chain seq x y z
N MET A 1 -4.31 2.79 -20.74
CA MET A 1 -3.69 2.22 -19.53
C MET A 1 -2.88 3.23 -18.74
N TYR A 2 -1.94 3.95 -19.37
CA TYR A 2 -0.91 4.75 -18.67
C TYR A 2 -1.26 6.22 -18.43
N GLU A 3 -2.53 6.61 -18.61
CA GLU A 3 -3.01 7.95 -18.26
C GLU A 3 -3.99 7.83 -17.11
N PHE A 4 -3.82 8.68 -16.10
CA PHE A 4 -4.75 8.76 -14.99
C PHE A 4 -6.01 9.49 -15.45
N ASN A 5 -7.13 8.79 -15.49
CA ASN A 5 -8.45 9.33 -15.82
C ASN A 5 -9.53 8.59 -15.02
N SER A 6 -10.78 9.04 -15.10
CA SER A 6 -11.89 8.48 -14.33
C SER A 6 -12.12 6.98 -14.57
N LYS A 7 -11.87 6.48 -15.81
CA LYS A 7 -12.00 5.05 -16.13
C LYS A 7 -10.88 4.24 -15.49
N ALA A 8 -9.65 4.73 -15.55
CA ALA A 8 -8.51 4.09 -14.89
C ALA A 8 -8.73 4.06 -13.37
N LEU A 9 -9.18 5.16 -12.77
CA LEU A 9 -9.48 5.19 -11.33
C LEU A 9 -10.57 4.18 -10.95
N LEU A 10 -11.65 4.09 -11.73
CA LEU A 10 -12.72 3.11 -11.49
C LEU A 10 -12.20 1.67 -11.58
N ASN A 11 -11.37 1.36 -12.58
CA ASN A 11 -10.77 0.03 -12.72
C ASN A 11 -9.86 -0.30 -11.53
N TRP A 12 -9.05 0.65 -11.06
CA TRP A 12 -8.21 0.45 -9.87
C TRP A 12 -9.07 0.19 -8.62
N ILE A 13 -10.10 0.99 -8.38
CA ILE A 13 -11.04 0.79 -7.26
C ILE A 13 -11.73 -0.57 -7.36
N THR A 14 -12.12 -0.99 -8.57
CA THR A 14 -12.73 -2.31 -8.80
C THR A 14 -11.75 -3.41 -8.46
N ALA A 15 -10.51 -3.31 -8.93
CA ALA A 15 -9.47 -4.29 -8.65
C ALA A 15 -9.10 -4.32 -7.16
N PHE A 16 -9.14 -3.18 -6.45
CA PHE A 16 -9.01 -3.10 -4.99
C PHE A 16 -10.12 -3.88 -4.32
N ALA A 17 -11.38 -3.60 -4.65
CA ALA A 17 -12.53 -4.26 -4.04
C ALA A 17 -12.53 -5.79 -4.25
N ILE A 18 -12.03 -6.25 -5.41
CA ILE A 18 -11.89 -7.67 -5.71
C ILE A 18 -10.82 -8.33 -4.85
N PHE A 19 -9.68 -7.67 -4.62
CA PHE A 19 -8.51 -8.27 -3.96
C PHE A 19 -8.43 -8.02 -2.46
N GLU A 20 -8.99 -6.92 -1.97
CA GLU A 20 -8.85 -6.49 -0.58
C GLU A 20 -9.40 -7.54 0.40
N ILE A 21 -10.60 -8.05 0.14
CA ILE A 21 -11.24 -9.04 1.01
C ILE A 21 -10.49 -10.38 0.97
N PRO A 22 -10.17 -10.98 -0.20
CA PRO A 22 -9.33 -12.17 -0.26
C PRO A 22 -7.96 -12.01 0.41
N MET A 23 -7.31 -10.85 0.23
CA MET A 23 -6.01 -10.58 0.83
C MET A 23 -6.09 -10.45 2.34
N ALA A 24 -7.11 -9.79 2.88
CA ALA A 24 -7.34 -9.74 4.33
C ALA A 24 -7.49 -11.16 4.91
N TYR A 25 -8.26 -12.04 4.26
CA TYR A 25 -8.36 -13.45 4.67
C TYR A 25 -7.03 -14.20 4.56
N PHE A 26 -6.28 -13.97 3.49
CA PHE A 26 -4.96 -14.56 3.31
C PHE A 26 -4.01 -14.12 4.43
N TYR A 27 -3.91 -12.83 4.70
CA TYR A 27 -3.10 -12.29 5.79
C TYR A 27 -3.51 -12.85 7.15
N LEU A 28 -4.82 -12.93 7.44
CA LEU A 28 -5.32 -13.55 8.68
C LEU A 28 -4.97 -15.04 8.78
N SER A 29 -4.89 -15.76 7.66
CA SER A 29 -4.56 -17.19 7.65
C SER A 29 -3.08 -17.48 7.91
N ILE A 30 -2.19 -16.53 7.60
CA ILE A 30 -0.74 -16.68 7.78
C ILE A 30 -0.20 -15.94 9.02
N SER A 31 -0.98 -15.06 9.63
CA SER A 31 -0.59 -14.25 10.79
C SER A 31 -0.82 -14.99 12.11
N GLY A 32 0.08 -14.78 13.08
CA GLY A 32 -0.07 -15.30 14.43
C GLY A 32 -1.17 -14.58 15.24
N LYS A 33 -1.65 -15.23 16.31
CA LYS A 33 -2.74 -14.72 17.18
C LYS A 33 -2.45 -13.39 17.89
N ASN A 34 -1.19 -12.93 17.91
CA ASN A 34 -0.76 -11.66 18.53
C ASN A 34 -0.05 -10.72 17.54
N ASP A 35 -0.15 -10.99 16.23
CA ASP A 35 0.48 -10.15 15.23
C ASP A 35 -0.34 -8.89 14.97
N MET A 36 0.36 -7.79 14.70
CA MET A 36 -0.28 -6.50 14.43
C MET A 36 -1.15 -6.53 13.17
N VAL A 37 -0.86 -7.42 12.22
CA VAL A 37 -1.68 -7.68 11.02
C VAL A 37 -3.04 -8.28 11.40
N THR A 38 -3.05 -9.22 12.36
CA THR A 38 -4.28 -9.76 12.92
C THR A 38 -5.07 -8.69 13.66
N ASP A 39 -4.39 -7.84 14.45
CA ASP A 39 -5.05 -6.70 15.11
C ASP A 39 -5.68 -5.72 14.10
N TRP A 40 -5.01 -5.48 12.97
CA TRP A 40 -5.45 -4.61 11.89
C TRP A 40 -6.73 -5.14 11.21
N TYR A 41 -6.72 -6.38 10.75
CA TYR A 41 -7.83 -6.95 9.97
C TYR A 41 -8.93 -7.65 10.80
N SER A 42 -8.71 -7.90 12.09
CA SER A 42 -9.69 -8.65 12.93
C SER A 42 -11.00 -7.90 13.20
N GLY A 43 -11.05 -6.58 13.01
CA GLY A 43 -12.21 -5.75 13.36
C GLY A 43 -12.41 -5.53 14.87
N ASN A 44 -11.60 -6.16 15.73
CA ASN A 44 -11.74 -6.12 17.18
C ASN A 44 -11.13 -4.85 17.81
N THR A 45 -10.03 -4.36 17.25
CA THR A 45 -9.29 -3.19 17.79
C THR A 45 -9.50 -1.92 16.97
N ILE A 46 -9.69 -2.09 15.67
CA ILE A 46 -9.93 -1.04 14.69
C ILE A 46 -11.17 -1.44 13.89
N ASN A 47 -12.06 -0.48 13.64
CA ASN A 47 -13.21 -0.72 12.78
C ASN A 47 -12.74 -1.10 11.36
N ILE A 48 -13.23 -2.22 10.83
CA ILE A 48 -12.83 -2.74 9.51
C ILE A 48 -13.08 -1.76 8.37
N TRP A 49 -14.09 -0.90 8.46
CA TRP A 49 -14.35 0.14 7.46
C TRP A 49 -13.29 1.23 7.48
N ASN A 50 -12.73 1.56 8.65
CA ASN A 50 -11.62 2.50 8.76
C ASN A 50 -10.34 1.91 8.14
N VAL A 51 -10.13 0.60 8.29
CA VAL A 51 -9.01 -0.12 7.69
C VAL A 51 -9.12 -0.05 6.18
N ILE A 52 -10.23 -0.52 5.61
CA ILE A 52 -10.49 -0.50 4.16
C ILE A 52 -10.38 0.92 3.60
N ALA A 53 -10.91 1.93 4.31
CA ALA A 53 -10.79 3.32 3.89
C ALA A 53 -9.33 3.81 3.89
N GLN A 54 -8.54 3.46 4.91
CA GLN A 54 -7.13 3.84 4.97
C GLN A 54 -6.31 3.16 3.87
N ASP A 55 -6.51 1.87 3.66
CA ASP A 55 -5.78 1.09 2.66
C ASP A 55 -6.15 1.57 1.25
N SER A 56 -7.44 1.84 0.98
CA SER A 56 -7.87 2.42 -0.29
C SER A 56 -7.25 3.80 -0.56
N LEU A 57 -7.21 4.68 0.46
CA LEU A 57 -6.64 6.03 0.32
C LEU A 57 -5.12 5.96 0.07
N TYR A 58 -4.43 5.13 0.85
CA TYR A 58 -2.99 4.92 0.73
C TYR A 58 -2.64 4.52 -0.71
N VAL A 59 -3.36 3.56 -1.27
CA VAL A 59 -2.99 3.08 -2.58
C VAL A 59 -3.50 3.95 -3.73
N ILE A 60 -4.65 4.62 -3.61
CA ILE A 60 -5.06 5.64 -4.60
C ILE A 60 -4.00 6.73 -4.72
N CYS A 61 -3.45 7.21 -3.59
CA CYS A 61 -2.33 8.15 -3.59
C CYS A 61 -1.10 7.55 -4.30
N GLY A 62 -0.73 6.31 -3.98
CA GLY A 62 0.37 5.58 -4.64
C GLY A 62 0.18 5.47 -6.16
N ILE A 63 -1.03 5.20 -6.62
CA ILE A 63 -1.39 5.10 -8.04
C ILE A 63 -1.22 6.45 -8.74
N ILE A 64 -1.73 7.54 -8.16
CA ILE A 64 -1.61 8.89 -8.74
C ILE A 64 -0.14 9.28 -8.91
N ILE A 65 0.68 9.02 -7.88
CA ILE A 65 2.13 9.28 -7.91
C ILE A 65 2.78 8.42 -8.99
N THR A 66 2.43 7.13 -9.06
CA THR A 66 2.94 6.18 -10.06
C THR A 66 2.65 6.63 -11.48
N TYR A 67 1.41 7.02 -11.78
CA TYR A 67 1.04 7.55 -13.11
C TYR A 67 1.86 8.78 -13.48
N THR A 68 2.05 9.69 -12.53
CA THR A 68 2.81 10.93 -12.75
C THR A 68 4.27 10.62 -13.02
N LEU A 69 4.88 9.80 -12.17
CA LEU A 69 6.30 9.43 -12.26
C LEU A 69 6.58 8.59 -13.51
N PHE A 70 5.76 7.57 -13.79
CA PHE A 70 5.91 6.71 -14.97
C PHE A 70 5.86 7.52 -16.26
N ASN A 71 4.85 8.39 -16.42
CA ASN A 71 4.74 9.22 -17.61
C ASN A 71 5.90 10.22 -17.73
N TYR A 72 6.39 10.75 -16.61
CA TYR A 72 7.57 11.60 -16.60
C TYR A 72 8.83 10.84 -17.09
N LEU A 73 9.08 9.63 -16.56
CA LEU A 73 10.23 8.81 -16.93
C LEU A 73 10.17 8.35 -18.40
N VAL A 74 8.98 7.96 -18.89
CA VAL A 74 8.75 7.62 -20.31
C VAL A 74 9.00 8.83 -21.20
N LYS A 75 8.46 10.01 -20.84
CA LYS A 75 8.66 11.25 -21.62
C LYS A 75 10.13 11.66 -21.72
N LYS A 76 10.93 11.34 -20.71
CA LYS A 76 12.39 11.57 -20.69
C LYS A 76 13.20 10.47 -21.37
N ASN A 77 12.55 9.45 -21.93
CA ASN A 77 13.19 8.25 -22.50
C ASN A 77 14.11 7.51 -21.51
N ILE A 78 13.79 7.56 -20.21
CA ILE A 78 14.54 6.83 -19.17
C ILE A 78 14.09 5.37 -19.12
N ILE A 79 12.78 5.12 -19.31
CA ILE A 79 12.17 3.79 -19.33
C ILE A 79 11.25 3.66 -20.55
N ASN A 80 11.00 2.43 -20.98
CA ASN A 80 10.05 2.15 -22.06
C ASN A 80 8.61 2.17 -21.55
N LYS A 81 7.67 2.54 -22.43
CA LYS A 81 6.23 2.49 -22.14
C LYS A 81 5.73 1.04 -22.17
N SER A 82 5.95 0.31 -21.08
CA SER A 82 5.46 -1.07 -20.91
C SER A 82 4.80 -1.27 -19.54
N PHE A 83 3.94 -2.27 -19.45
CA PHE A 83 3.23 -2.60 -18.21
C PHE A 83 4.18 -3.10 -17.12
N PHE A 84 5.23 -3.85 -17.51
CA PHE A 84 6.28 -4.27 -16.60
C PHE A 84 6.98 -3.07 -15.93
N TYR A 85 7.35 -2.05 -16.72
CA TYR A 85 7.96 -0.83 -16.16
C TYR A 85 6.98 -0.01 -15.32
N PHE A 86 5.67 -0.09 -15.61
CA PHE A 86 4.65 0.51 -14.76
C PHE A 86 4.61 -0.16 -13.38
N ILE A 87 4.58 -1.50 -13.32
CA ILE A 87 4.64 -2.25 -12.05
C ILE A 87 5.92 -1.90 -11.28
N LEU A 88 7.08 -1.87 -11.94
CA LEU A 88 8.34 -1.49 -11.29
C LEU A 88 8.30 -0.06 -10.73
N THR A 89 7.68 0.87 -11.46
CA THR A 89 7.50 2.25 -10.98
C THR A 89 6.59 2.25 -9.75
N PHE A 90 5.52 1.46 -9.76
CA PHE A 90 4.59 1.38 -8.64
C PHE A 90 5.24 0.79 -7.39
N LEU A 91 6.00 -0.31 -7.54
CA LEU A 91 6.79 -0.90 -6.46
C LEU A 91 7.79 0.11 -5.89
N ALA A 92 8.49 0.86 -6.74
CA ALA A 92 9.42 1.89 -6.29
C ALA A 92 8.72 3.01 -5.49
N VAL A 93 7.53 3.45 -5.94
CA VAL A 93 6.72 4.45 -5.25
C VAL A 93 6.27 3.95 -3.88
N GLN A 94 5.75 2.71 -3.79
CA GLN A 94 5.32 2.14 -2.51
C GLN A 94 6.49 1.93 -1.54
N LEU A 95 7.57 1.28 -1.98
CA LEU A 95 8.75 1.07 -1.13
C LEU A 95 9.29 2.39 -0.59
N THR A 96 9.35 3.42 -1.44
CA THR A 96 9.77 4.77 -1.01
C THR A 96 8.77 5.37 -0.02
N GLY A 97 7.48 5.23 -0.27
CA GLY A 97 6.41 5.69 0.61
C GLY A 97 6.49 5.06 2.00
N ASP A 98 6.67 3.75 2.07
CA ASP A 98 6.75 3.00 3.33
C ASP A 98 8.02 3.31 4.11
N LEU A 99 9.15 3.45 3.41
CA LEU A 99 10.40 3.88 4.03
C LEU A 99 10.27 5.28 4.63
N LEU A 100 9.69 6.23 3.88
CA LEU A 100 9.46 7.59 4.37
C LEU A 100 8.48 7.59 5.55
N PHE A 101 7.38 6.85 5.45
CA PHE A 101 6.43 6.68 6.54
C PHE A 101 7.11 6.12 7.80
N ALA A 102 7.86 5.03 7.66
CA ALA A 102 8.56 4.40 8.78
C ALA A 102 9.58 5.34 9.43
N LEU A 103 10.35 6.10 8.63
CA LEU A 103 11.28 7.11 9.11
C LEU A 103 10.57 8.24 9.85
N THR A 104 9.47 8.76 9.30
CA THR A 104 8.66 9.81 9.92
C THR A 104 8.07 9.36 11.25
N ILE A 105 7.48 8.16 11.31
CA ILE A 105 6.89 7.63 12.54
C ILE A 105 7.95 7.32 13.59
N LYS A 106 9.10 6.75 13.20
CA LYS A 106 10.20 6.44 14.12
C LYS A 106 10.78 7.71 14.75
N ASN A 107 10.92 8.78 13.98
CA ASN A 107 11.45 10.06 14.44
C ASN A 107 10.36 11.00 15.00
N TRP A 108 9.12 10.54 15.11
CA TRP A 108 8.01 11.39 15.55
C TRP A 108 8.20 11.87 17.00
N PRO A 109 8.13 13.19 17.26
CA PRO A 109 8.36 13.75 18.60
C PRO A 109 7.39 13.17 19.64
N ALA A 110 7.91 12.75 20.79
CA ALA A 110 7.11 12.14 21.86
C ALA A 110 5.98 13.06 22.35
N LYS A 111 6.21 14.38 22.36
CA LYS A 111 5.21 15.39 22.74
C LYS A 111 3.96 15.42 21.86
N TYR A 112 4.02 14.88 20.64
CA TYR A 112 2.90 14.81 19.70
C TYR A 112 2.46 13.37 19.44
N SER A 113 2.80 12.43 20.34
CA SER A 113 2.42 11.03 20.17
C SER A 113 0.93 10.84 20.45
N SER A 114 0.22 10.23 19.51
CA SER A 114 -1.18 9.83 19.65
C SER A 114 -1.31 8.31 19.74
N LYS A 115 -2.53 7.81 19.98
CA LYS A 115 -2.85 6.38 19.89
C LYS A 115 -2.32 5.77 18.57
N TRP A 116 -2.53 6.46 17.46
CA TRP A 116 -2.12 6.00 16.13
C TRP A 116 -0.61 6.01 15.93
N ILE A 117 0.09 7.06 16.36
CA ILE A 117 1.55 7.10 16.29
C ILE A 117 2.16 5.95 17.11
N ASN A 118 1.64 5.69 18.32
CA ASN A 118 2.12 4.59 19.15
C ASN A 118 1.83 3.22 18.51
N TYR A 119 0.66 3.07 17.89
CA TYR A 119 0.30 1.86 17.15
C TYR A 119 1.26 1.59 16.00
N PHE A 120 1.51 2.59 15.13
CA PHE A 120 2.43 2.44 14.00
C PHE A 120 3.89 2.27 14.43
N LYS A 121 4.32 2.90 15.53
CA LYS A 121 5.64 2.64 16.14
C LYS A 121 5.79 1.17 16.54
N LYS A 122 4.74 0.57 17.13
CA LYS A 122 4.73 -0.86 17.47
C LYS A 122 4.74 -1.72 16.20
N TYR A 123 3.92 -1.40 15.21
CA TYR A 123 3.86 -2.09 13.92
C TYR A 123 5.21 -2.15 13.22
N ILE A 124 5.90 -1.01 13.08
CA ILE A 124 7.22 -0.95 12.44
C ILE A 124 8.25 -1.81 13.19
N LYS A 125 8.18 -1.84 14.53
CA LYS A 125 9.08 -2.65 15.36
C LYS A 125 8.82 -4.16 15.24
N THR A 126 7.57 -4.58 15.08
CA THR A 126 7.18 -6.00 15.05
C THR A 126 7.18 -6.59 13.65
N SER A 127 6.66 -5.87 12.66
CA SER A 127 6.45 -6.38 11.31
C SER A 127 7.71 -6.27 10.45
N GLY A 128 8.58 -5.29 10.74
CA GLY A 128 9.91 -5.17 10.14
C GLY A 128 9.94 -5.27 8.61
N PHE A 129 10.85 -6.08 8.08
CA PHE A 129 11.06 -6.28 6.63
C PHE A 129 9.97 -7.13 5.97
N ASN A 130 9.23 -7.94 6.72
CA ASN A 130 8.20 -8.83 6.19
C ASN A 130 6.99 -8.04 5.66
N ALA A 131 6.69 -6.88 6.25
CA ALA A 131 5.66 -5.96 5.76
C ALA A 131 5.95 -5.52 4.32
N LEU A 132 7.20 -5.11 4.04
CA LEU A 132 7.60 -4.65 2.69
C LEU A 132 7.42 -5.72 1.61
N ILE A 133 7.67 -6.99 1.95
CA ILE A 133 7.48 -8.11 1.03
C ILE A 133 5.99 -8.36 0.80
N GLY A 134 5.18 -8.34 1.88
CA GLY A 134 3.73 -8.48 1.79
C GLY A 134 3.10 -7.40 0.91
N ASP A 135 3.48 -6.15 1.11
CA ASP A 135 2.95 -5.00 0.37
C ASP A 135 3.40 -5.01 -1.10
N SER A 136 4.62 -5.49 -1.37
CA SER A 136 5.10 -5.69 -2.75
C SER A 136 4.29 -6.75 -3.50
N LEU A 137 3.99 -7.89 -2.85
CA LEU A 137 3.15 -8.94 -3.43
C LEU A 137 1.73 -8.44 -3.68
N TYR A 138 1.19 -7.64 -2.76
CA TYR A 138 -0.11 -7.00 -2.89
C TYR A 138 -0.17 -6.10 -4.12
N ILE A 139 0.83 -5.23 -4.31
CA ILE A 139 0.91 -4.34 -5.48
C ILE A 139 1.01 -5.11 -6.80
N ILE A 140 1.78 -6.20 -6.83
CA ILE A 140 1.89 -7.02 -8.04
C ILE A 140 0.56 -7.68 -8.36
N ALA A 141 -0.06 -8.34 -7.37
CA ALA A 141 -1.36 -9.01 -7.55
C ALA A 141 -2.43 -8.03 -8.00
N TRP A 142 -2.50 -6.85 -7.37
CA TRP A 142 -3.47 -5.84 -7.72
C TRP A 142 -3.19 -5.21 -9.10
N SER A 143 -1.93 -4.96 -9.45
CA SER A 143 -1.59 -4.47 -10.78
C SER A 143 -2.00 -5.47 -11.87
N LEU A 144 -1.78 -6.76 -11.64
CA LEU A 144 -2.22 -7.82 -12.54
C LEU A 144 -3.75 -7.89 -12.66
N ALA A 145 -4.48 -7.63 -11.57
CA ALA A 145 -5.94 -7.58 -11.58
C ALA A 145 -6.52 -6.37 -12.34
N PHE A 146 -5.76 -5.27 -12.40
CA PHE A 146 -6.12 -4.09 -13.15
C PHE A 146 -5.92 -4.24 -14.67
N TYR A 147 -4.95 -5.06 -15.09
CA TYR A 147 -4.61 -5.31 -16.50
C TYR A 147 -5.67 -6.19 -17.18
#